data_AF-A0A2M9PX23-F1
#
_entry.id   AF-A0A2M9PX23-F1
#
_cell.length_a   1.000
_cell.length_b   1.000
_cell.length_c   1.000
_cell.angle_alpha   90.00
_cell.angle_beta   90.00
_cell.angle_gamma   90.00
#
_symmetry.space_group_name_H-M   'P 1'
#
loop_
_entity.id
_entity.type
_entity.pdbx_description
1 polymer ?
#
loop_
_entity_poly.entity_id
_entity_poly.type
_entity_poly.pdbx_seq_one_letter_code
_entity_poly.pdbx_strand_id
1 'polypeptide(L)'
;MCVNKDNCNCLSTRKECDNFGPFAAKNINCIISDVENSEENSGGSIIPFSSGNTQTVVQSILGNNLASLIGFGSAVDLVPIANNTINLTGLLSEAFIVPRDGNITAISASYTALGGLVESGSVTIRAQIFQAPVGSNTFTGTSASVDLVPSITGPIPVGLLVFASATIPPVPVTPGDQLLMVFYISSLPGDTAVDLILGTASAGINII
;
A
#
# COMPACT_ATOMS: atom_id res chain seq x y z
N MET A 1 6.29 -50.40 1.48
CA MET A 1 4.90 -49.92 1.56
C MET A 1 4.40 -50.20 2.97
N CYS A 2 4.26 -49.18 3.80
CA CYS A 2 3.44 -49.19 5.00
C CYS A 2 2.57 -47.94 4.91
N VAL A 3 1.46 -48.05 4.18
CA VAL A 3 0.38 -47.07 4.31
C VAL A 3 -0.62 -47.73 5.23
N ASN A 4 -0.52 -47.46 6.53
CA ASN A 4 -1.62 -47.72 7.43
C ASN A 4 -2.44 -46.42 7.45
N LYS A 5 -3.62 -46.47 6.83
CA LYS A 5 -4.43 -45.28 6.52
C LYS A 5 -5.21 -44.77 7.74
N ASP A 6 -5.09 -45.42 8.89
CA ASP A 6 -5.87 -45.08 10.08
C ASP A 6 -4.93 -44.81 11.26
N ASN A 7 -5.09 -43.63 11.88
CA ASN A 7 -4.45 -43.16 13.12
C ASN A 7 -3.08 -42.47 13.08
N CYS A 8 -2.90 -41.47 12.21
CA CYS A 8 -1.98 -40.37 12.53
C CYS A 8 -2.67 -39.37 13.49
N ASN A 9 -2.98 -39.80 14.70
CA ASN A 9 -3.23 -38.88 15.81
C ASN A 9 -1.88 -38.37 16.33
N CYS A 10 -1.75 -37.06 16.50
CA CYS A 10 -0.53 -36.35 16.95
C CYS A 10 -0.08 -36.64 18.41
N LEU A 11 -0.36 -37.83 18.94
CA LEU A 11 -0.10 -38.23 20.32
C LEU A 11 0.60 -39.59 20.47
N SER A 12 1.34 -40.06 19.47
CA SER A 12 2.21 -41.24 19.64
C SER A 12 3.68 -40.92 19.40
N THR A 13 4.53 -41.58 20.19
CA THR A 13 5.99 -41.42 20.27
C THR A 13 6.63 -41.48 18.88
N ARG A 14 7.58 -40.56 18.62
CA ARG A 14 8.29 -40.45 17.34
C ARG A 14 8.79 -41.83 16.90
N LYS A 15 8.22 -42.37 15.83
CA LYS A 15 8.88 -43.43 15.04
C LYS A 15 9.67 -42.73 13.96
N GLU A 16 10.99 -42.76 14.08
CA GLU A 16 11.88 -42.35 13.01
C GLU A 16 11.69 -43.28 11.82
N CYS A 17 11.54 -42.68 10.63
CA CYS A 17 11.39 -43.41 9.38
C CYS A 17 12.79 -43.63 8.79
N ASP A 18 13.45 -44.71 9.22
CA ASP A 18 14.85 -45.00 8.84
C ASP A 18 15.02 -45.60 7.44
N ASN A 19 13.93 -45.74 6.67
CA ASN A 19 13.97 -46.33 5.34
C ASN A 19 13.45 -45.34 4.30
N PHE A 20 14.37 -44.74 3.55
CA PHE A 20 14.04 -44.06 2.30
C PHE A 20 13.58 -45.12 1.29
N GLY A 21 12.26 -45.33 1.21
CA GLY A 21 11.67 -46.18 0.18
C GLY A 21 12.04 -45.71 -1.24
N PRO A 22 11.91 -46.56 -2.27
CA PRO A 22 12.23 -46.17 -3.64
C PRO A 22 11.40 -44.95 -4.06
N PHE A 23 12.01 -44.02 -4.79
CA PHE A 23 11.30 -42.88 -5.37
C PHE A 23 10.14 -43.37 -6.23
N ALA A 24 8.90 -43.13 -5.80
CA ALA A 24 7.71 -43.39 -6.58
C ALA A 24 7.38 -42.12 -7.37
N ALA A 25 7.72 -42.10 -8.66
CA ALA A 25 7.22 -41.08 -9.57
C ALA A 25 5.72 -41.32 -9.77
N LYS A 26 4.88 -40.51 -9.11
CA LYS A 26 3.44 -40.55 -9.32
C LYS A 26 3.10 -39.73 -10.57
N ASN A 27 2.35 -40.32 -11.50
CA ASN A 27 1.87 -39.60 -12.67
C ASN A 27 0.97 -38.43 -12.23
N ILE A 28 1.08 -37.28 -12.89
CA ILE A 28 0.30 -36.07 -12.58
C ILE A 28 -1.22 -36.33 -12.63
N ASN A 29 -1.67 -37.25 -13.50
CA ASN A 29 -3.07 -37.67 -13.61
C ASN A 29 -3.54 -38.57 -12.45
N CYS A 30 -2.65 -38.95 -11.53
CA CYS A 30 -2.94 -39.70 -10.31
C CYS A 30 -2.70 -38.85 -9.05
N ILE A 31 -2.39 -37.57 -9.21
CA ILE A 31 -2.57 -36.59 -8.14
C ILE A 31 -4.07 -36.31 -8.16
N ILE A 32 -4.80 -36.92 -7.23
CA ILE A 32 -6.16 -36.47 -6.96
C ILE A 32 -5.97 -35.12 -6.27
N SER A 33 -6.13 -34.04 -7.01
CA SER A 33 -6.32 -32.71 -6.43
C SER A 33 -7.75 -32.68 -5.88
N ASP A 34 -7.99 -33.39 -4.78
CA ASP A 34 -9.21 -33.27 -3.98
C ASP A 34 -9.17 -31.92 -3.26
N VAL A 35 -9.29 -30.86 -4.04
CA VAL A 35 -9.53 -29.51 -3.52
C VAL A 35 -10.46 -28.78 -4.50
N GLU A 36 -11.57 -29.41 -4.87
CA GLU A 36 -12.76 -28.66 -5.28
C GLU A 36 -13.29 -27.97 -4.01
N ASN A 37 -13.12 -26.64 -3.94
CA ASN A 37 -13.28 -25.74 -2.79
C ASN A 37 -12.01 -25.43 -1.96
N SER A 38 -10.84 -25.36 -2.58
CA SER A 38 -9.92 -24.30 -2.14
C SER A 38 -10.49 -23.07 -2.77
N GLU A 39 -10.93 -22.12 -1.96
CA GLU A 39 -10.79 -20.72 -2.35
C GLU A 39 -9.42 -20.64 -3.04
N GLU A 40 -9.40 -20.39 -4.36
CA GLU A 40 -8.17 -19.97 -5.00
C GLU A 40 -7.71 -18.81 -4.14
N ASN A 41 -6.69 -19.05 -3.31
CA ASN A 41 -5.91 -18.01 -2.73
C ASN A 41 -5.14 -17.46 -3.92
N SER A 42 -5.85 -16.75 -4.80
CA SER A 42 -5.32 -16.02 -5.94
C SER A 42 -4.28 -15.14 -5.29
N GLY A 43 -3.01 -15.52 -5.48
CA GLY A 43 -1.91 -15.09 -4.63
C GLY A 43 -1.77 -13.59 -4.68
N GLY A 44 -2.46 -12.91 -3.77
CA GLY A 44 -2.40 -11.48 -3.60
C GLY A 44 -0.98 -11.10 -3.18
N SER A 45 -0.45 -10.05 -3.80
CA SER A 45 0.83 -9.47 -3.43
C SER A 45 0.57 -8.24 -2.59
N ILE A 46 1.18 -8.19 -1.40
CA ILE A 46 1.24 -6.97 -0.59
C ILE A 46 2.47 -6.18 -1.05
N ILE A 47 2.24 -4.96 -1.52
CA ILE A 47 3.32 -4.03 -1.89
C ILE A 47 3.47 -2.98 -0.78
N PRO A 48 4.58 -2.98 -0.02
CA PRO A 48 4.80 -2.02 1.05
C PRO A 48 5.44 -0.72 0.54
N PHE A 49 5.06 0.38 1.15
CA PHE A 49 5.66 1.70 0.99
C PHE A 49 6.05 2.25 2.37
N SER A 50 7.20 2.89 2.47
CA SER A 50 7.69 3.51 3.70
C SER A 50 8.58 4.69 3.38
N SER A 51 8.43 5.78 4.12
CA SER A 51 9.36 6.93 4.05
C SER A 51 10.71 6.65 4.70
N GLY A 52 10.84 5.53 5.45
CA GLY A 52 12.07 5.16 6.15
C GLY A 52 12.51 6.22 7.16
N ASN A 53 13.76 6.67 7.04
CA ASN A 53 14.34 7.76 7.83
C ASN A 53 14.12 9.15 7.21
N THR A 54 13.49 9.21 6.03
CA THR A 54 13.20 10.48 5.37
C THR A 54 11.93 11.06 5.99
N GLN A 55 12.02 12.33 6.41
CA GLN A 55 10.87 13.09 6.87
C GLN A 55 9.91 13.27 5.70
N THR A 56 8.62 13.12 5.93
CA THR A 56 7.57 13.44 4.96
C THR A 56 6.98 14.79 5.27
N VAL A 57 6.67 15.56 4.22
CA VAL A 57 6.06 16.88 4.33
C VAL A 57 4.85 16.98 3.41
N VAL A 58 3.68 17.16 4.01
CA VAL A 58 2.45 17.49 3.28
C VAL A 58 2.03 18.90 3.62
N GLN A 59 1.64 19.67 2.61
CA GLN A 59 1.24 21.06 2.77
C GLN A 59 0.02 21.36 1.92
N SER A 60 -0.82 22.27 2.41
CA SER A 60 -1.85 22.90 1.61
C SER A 60 -1.75 24.41 1.74
N ILE A 61 -1.78 25.11 0.60
CA ILE A 61 -1.68 26.56 0.54
C ILE A 61 -2.85 27.06 -0.31
N LEU A 62 -3.82 27.69 0.34
CA LEU A 62 -4.97 28.29 -0.35
C LEU A 62 -5.69 27.27 -1.26
N GLY A 63 -5.90 26.05 -0.76
CA GLY A 63 -6.50 24.94 -1.51
C GLY A 63 -5.54 24.17 -2.44
N ASN A 64 -4.32 24.66 -2.67
CA ASN A 64 -3.34 23.96 -3.49
C ASN A 64 -2.54 22.96 -2.65
N ASN A 65 -2.67 21.68 -2.97
CA ASN A 65 -2.02 20.61 -2.24
C ASN A 65 -0.62 20.34 -2.78
N LEU A 66 0.35 20.34 -1.87
CA LEU A 66 1.70 19.84 -2.06
C LEU A 66 1.82 18.51 -1.30
N ALA A 67 2.10 17.45 -2.04
CA ALA A 67 2.10 16.10 -1.55
C ALA A 67 3.50 15.60 -1.18
N SER A 68 3.51 14.56 -0.35
CA SER A 68 4.67 13.72 -0.11
C SER A 68 4.50 12.41 -0.86
N LEU A 69 5.48 12.06 -1.68
CA LEU A 69 5.57 10.80 -2.40
C LEU A 69 6.46 9.87 -1.57
N ILE A 70 5.99 8.67 -1.26
CA ILE A 70 6.82 7.71 -0.50
C ILE A 70 7.10 6.44 -1.31
N GLY A 71 8.31 5.92 -1.13
CA GLY A 71 8.81 4.74 -1.83
C GLY A 71 9.20 3.62 -0.87
N PHE A 72 10.39 3.03 -1.09
CA PHE A 72 10.90 1.87 -0.34
C PHE A 72 11.98 2.28 0.69
N GLY A 73 11.74 3.36 1.42
CA GLY A 73 12.66 3.91 2.42
C GLY A 73 13.04 5.38 2.20
N SER A 74 12.45 6.04 1.21
CA SER A 74 12.65 7.45 0.87
C SER A 74 11.33 8.18 0.63
N ALA A 75 11.40 9.50 0.60
CA ALA A 75 10.29 10.35 0.25
C ALA A 75 10.74 11.53 -0.64
N VAL A 76 9.86 11.95 -1.55
CA VAL A 76 9.99 13.18 -2.34
C VAL A 76 8.84 14.10 -1.94
N ASP A 77 9.17 15.20 -1.28
CA ASP A 77 8.19 16.08 -0.66
C ASP A 77 7.84 17.30 -1.52
N LEU A 78 6.76 17.97 -1.11
CA LEU A 78 6.28 19.22 -1.67
C LEU A 78 5.99 19.15 -3.18
N VAL A 79 5.53 18.00 -3.66
CA VAL A 79 5.18 17.78 -5.06
C VAL A 79 3.77 18.31 -5.33
N PRO A 80 3.58 19.27 -6.25
CA PRO A 80 2.27 19.85 -6.50
C PRO A 80 1.31 18.85 -7.14
N ILE A 81 0.09 18.77 -6.58
CA ILE A 81 -1.04 18.09 -7.20
C ILE A 81 -1.89 19.15 -7.91
N ALA A 82 -2.12 18.96 -9.21
CA ALA A 82 -3.01 19.81 -9.99
C ALA A 82 -4.09 18.93 -10.64
N ASN A 83 -5.36 19.20 -10.36
CA ASN A 83 -6.50 18.47 -10.94
C ASN A 83 -6.39 16.93 -10.78
N ASN A 84 -6.00 16.45 -9.59
CA ASN A 84 -5.77 15.03 -9.32
C ASN A 84 -4.67 14.38 -10.20
N THR A 85 -3.72 15.20 -10.67
CA THR A 85 -2.59 14.79 -11.50
C THR A 85 -1.28 15.30 -10.91
N ILE A 86 -0.22 14.50 -11.07
CA ILE A 86 1.17 14.84 -10.73
C ILE A 86 2.02 14.62 -11.98
N ASN A 87 2.83 15.61 -12.36
CA ASN A 87 3.80 15.46 -13.45
C ASN A 87 5.22 15.48 -12.89
N LEU A 88 5.94 14.36 -13.05
CA LEU A 88 7.30 14.18 -12.55
C LEU A 88 8.37 14.35 -13.63
N THR A 89 8.04 15.01 -14.76
CA THR A 89 9.03 15.27 -15.83
C THR A 89 10.20 16.09 -15.28
N GLY A 90 11.39 15.48 -15.25
CA GLY A 90 12.60 16.11 -14.73
C GLY A 90 12.71 16.12 -13.20
N LEU A 91 11.82 15.41 -12.50
CA LEU A 91 11.84 15.25 -11.04
C LEU A 91 12.16 13.80 -10.66
N LEU A 92 12.47 13.60 -9.39
CA LEU A 92 12.62 12.26 -8.81
C LEU A 92 11.24 11.58 -8.68
N SER A 93 11.22 10.26 -8.85
CA SER A 93 10.03 9.44 -8.74
C SER A 93 10.25 8.32 -7.73
N GLU A 94 9.25 8.09 -6.88
CA GLU A 94 9.18 6.96 -5.93
C GLU A 94 8.26 5.84 -6.45
N ALA A 95 7.91 5.88 -7.74
CA ALA A 95 7.02 4.91 -8.34
C ALA A 95 7.73 3.59 -8.65
N PHE A 96 6.98 2.48 -8.61
CA PHE A 96 7.44 1.18 -9.10
C PHE A 96 6.67 0.76 -10.36
N ILE A 97 7.27 -0.12 -11.15
CA ILE A 97 6.68 -0.63 -12.39
C ILE A 97 5.92 -1.94 -12.13
N VAL A 98 4.70 -2.01 -12.64
CA VAL A 98 3.82 -3.18 -12.58
C VAL A 98 4.32 -4.26 -13.57
N PRO A 99 4.58 -5.51 -13.12
CA PRO A 99 5.15 -6.55 -13.98
C PRO A 99 4.10 -7.44 -14.69
N ARG A 100 2.84 -7.43 -14.22
CA ARG A 100 1.74 -8.26 -14.73
C ARG A 100 0.40 -7.55 -14.54
N ASP A 101 -0.61 -7.98 -15.29
CA ASP A 101 -1.98 -7.54 -15.02
C ASP A 101 -2.41 -7.91 -13.58
N GLY A 102 -3.20 -7.05 -12.97
CA GLY A 102 -3.74 -7.28 -11.63
C GLY A 102 -4.76 -6.23 -11.22
N ASN A 103 -5.33 -6.37 -10.02
CA ASN A 103 -6.24 -5.40 -9.45
C ASN A 103 -5.82 -4.98 -8.04
N ILE A 104 -5.72 -3.68 -7.80
CA ILE A 104 -5.59 -3.15 -6.44
C ILE A 104 -6.94 -3.29 -5.75
N THR A 105 -6.97 -4.04 -4.64
CA THR A 105 -8.22 -4.40 -3.94
C THR A 105 -8.26 -3.93 -2.50
N ALA A 106 -7.12 -3.58 -1.92
CA ALA A 106 -7.06 -3.00 -0.58
C ALA A 106 -5.90 -2.02 -0.46
N ILE A 107 -6.05 -1.06 0.45
CA ILE A 107 -5.04 -0.08 0.82
C ILE A 107 -5.08 0.13 2.33
N SER A 108 -3.91 0.23 2.94
CA SER A 108 -3.74 0.62 4.34
C SER A 108 -2.63 1.65 4.44
N ALA A 109 -2.78 2.64 5.29
CA ALA A 109 -1.78 3.68 5.46
C ALA A 109 -1.79 4.23 6.89
N SER A 110 -0.61 4.65 7.34
CA SER A 110 -0.42 5.43 8.56
C SER A 110 0.48 6.63 8.31
N TYR A 111 0.27 7.65 9.14
CA TYR A 111 1.12 8.82 9.20
C TYR A 111 1.38 9.15 10.66
N THR A 112 2.66 9.31 11.03
CA THR A 112 3.06 9.76 12.36
C THR A 112 3.50 11.21 12.26
N ALA A 113 2.70 12.14 12.75
CA ALA A 113 3.05 13.56 12.75
C ALA A 113 4.13 13.85 13.79
N LEU A 114 5.16 14.60 13.38
CA LEU A 114 6.26 15.06 14.23
C LEU A 114 6.14 16.57 14.54
N GLY A 115 5.18 17.25 13.93
CA GLY A 115 4.91 18.67 14.13
C GLY A 115 4.29 19.28 12.89
N GLY A 116 4.10 20.60 12.92
CA GLY A 116 3.52 21.34 11.81
C GLY A 116 2.65 22.50 12.28
N LEU A 117 1.85 23.00 11.36
CA LEU A 117 0.89 24.07 11.53
C LEU A 117 -0.45 23.62 10.95
N VAL A 118 -1.51 23.74 11.74
CA VAL A 118 -2.88 23.74 11.23
C VAL A 118 -3.46 25.09 11.62
N GLU A 119 -3.78 25.93 10.64
CA GLU A 119 -4.15 27.34 10.87
C GLU A 119 -5.49 27.44 11.59
N SER A 120 -6.47 26.65 11.16
CA SER A 120 -7.79 26.58 11.79
C SER A 120 -8.46 25.22 11.55
N GLY A 121 -9.54 24.92 12.26
CA GLY A 121 -10.37 23.73 12.04
C GLY A 121 -9.61 22.40 12.20
N SER A 122 -10.01 21.41 11.39
CA SER A 122 -9.39 20.08 11.34
C SER A 122 -9.03 19.71 9.90
N VAL A 123 -7.91 19.03 9.75
CA VAL A 123 -7.39 18.58 8.46
C VAL A 123 -7.24 17.07 8.45
N THR A 124 -7.43 16.48 7.28
CA THR A 124 -7.32 15.03 7.08
C THR A 124 -6.22 14.76 6.08
N ILE A 125 -5.31 13.85 6.43
CA ILE A 125 -4.32 13.34 5.49
C ILE A 125 -4.98 12.21 4.71
N ARG A 126 -4.82 12.20 3.39
CA ARG A 126 -5.21 11.12 2.50
C ARG A 126 -3.99 10.43 1.95
N ALA A 127 -4.02 9.10 1.96
CA ALA A 127 -3.12 8.27 1.18
C ALA A 127 -3.86 7.78 -0.07
N GLN A 128 -3.27 7.94 -1.25
CA GLN A 128 -3.88 7.57 -2.52
C GLN A 128 -2.83 7.01 -3.49
N ILE A 129 -3.23 6.00 -4.26
CA ILE A 129 -2.42 5.51 -5.37
C ILE A 129 -2.65 6.39 -6.59
N PHE A 130 -1.55 6.84 -7.16
CA PHE A 130 -1.47 7.52 -8.44
C PHE A 130 -0.85 6.58 -9.47
N GLN A 131 -1.39 6.56 -10.69
CA GLN A 131 -0.96 5.65 -11.76
C GLN A 131 -0.56 6.44 -13.00
N ALA A 132 0.55 6.04 -13.64
CA ALA A 132 0.95 6.53 -14.96
C ALA A 132 1.07 5.36 -15.94
N PRO A 133 0.55 5.49 -17.18
CA PRO A 133 0.72 4.46 -18.20
C PRO A 133 2.18 4.36 -18.66
N VAL A 134 2.51 3.25 -19.32
CA VAL A 134 3.84 3.02 -19.89
C VAL A 134 4.33 4.22 -20.74
N GLY A 135 5.55 4.68 -20.47
CA GLY A 135 6.16 5.82 -21.17
C GLY A 135 5.68 7.21 -20.75
N SER A 136 4.83 7.32 -19.73
CA SER A 136 4.37 8.60 -19.17
C SER A 136 5.07 8.97 -17.86
N ASN A 137 5.31 10.27 -17.65
CA ASN A 137 5.70 10.85 -16.35
C ASN A 137 4.53 11.57 -15.66
N THR A 138 3.33 11.47 -16.23
CA THR A 138 2.10 12.08 -15.71
C THR A 138 1.27 11.01 -15.02
N PHE A 139 1.15 11.13 -13.71
CA PHE A 139 0.42 10.23 -12.84
C PHE A 139 -0.95 10.83 -12.51
N THR A 140 -2.00 10.00 -12.57
CA THR A 140 -3.37 10.40 -12.22
C THR A 140 -3.83 9.63 -11.00
N GLY A 141 -4.47 10.31 -10.04
CA GLY A 141 -4.97 9.70 -8.82
C GLY A 141 -6.10 8.71 -9.12
N THR A 142 -5.97 7.48 -8.63
CA THR A 142 -6.95 6.39 -8.80
C THR A 142 -8.03 6.44 -7.70
N SER A 143 -9.02 5.56 -7.77
CA SER A 143 -9.98 5.39 -6.67
C SER A 143 -9.40 4.66 -5.44
N ALA A 144 -8.19 4.10 -5.54
CA ALA A 144 -7.52 3.44 -4.42
C ALA A 144 -6.96 4.48 -3.43
N SER A 145 -7.75 4.81 -2.41
CA SER A 145 -7.41 5.81 -1.41
C SER A 145 -8.03 5.52 -0.04
N VAL A 146 -7.42 6.09 1.01
CA VAL A 146 -7.95 6.12 2.38
C VAL A 146 -7.71 7.48 3.02
N ASP A 147 -8.71 7.98 3.74
CA ASP A 147 -8.59 9.16 4.60
C ASP A 147 -8.20 8.70 6.02
N LEU A 148 -7.08 9.22 6.52
CA LEU A 148 -6.53 8.80 7.80
C LEU A 148 -7.32 9.40 8.96
N VAL A 149 -7.56 8.60 10.00
CA VAL A 149 -8.26 9.03 11.21
C VAL A 149 -7.38 8.83 12.45
N PRO A 150 -7.55 9.65 13.50
CA PRO A 150 -8.42 10.84 13.59
C PRO A 150 -7.95 12.01 12.72
N SER A 151 -8.82 12.99 12.47
CA SER A 151 -8.40 14.25 11.83
C SER A 151 -7.47 15.04 12.75
N ILE A 152 -6.57 15.80 12.15
CA ILE A 152 -5.50 16.53 12.84
C ILE A 152 -5.98 17.96 13.11
N THR A 153 -5.77 18.43 14.33
CA THR A 153 -6.06 19.81 14.74
C THR A 153 -4.81 20.44 15.32
N GLY A 154 -4.73 21.77 15.26
CA GLY A 154 -3.63 22.52 15.87
C GLY A 154 -3.87 22.72 17.39
N PRO A 155 -2.81 22.74 18.22
CA PRO A 155 -1.42 22.41 17.90
C PRO A 155 -1.20 20.89 17.77
N ILE A 156 -0.33 20.48 16.83
CA ILE A 156 -0.08 19.07 16.51
C ILE A 156 0.87 18.45 17.56
N PRO A 157 0.46 17.41 18.30
CA PRO A 157 1.35 16.68 19.20
C PRO A 157 2.41 15.90 18.43
N VAL A 158 3.65 15.91 18.92
CA VAL A 158 4.72 15.05 18.39
C VAL A 158 4.36 13.59 18.64
N GLY A 159 4.45 12.76 17.60
CA GLY A 159 4.10 11.35 17.66
C GLY A 159 2.62 11.06 17.48
N LEU A 160 1.80 12.04 17.05
CA LEU A 160 0.40 11.78 16.73
C LEU A 160 0.31 10.81 15.54
N LEU A 161 -0.22 9.61 15.80
CA LEU A 161 -0.43 8.57 14.79
C LEU A 161 -1.86 8.64 14.26
N VAL A 162 -2.00 8.75 12.94
CA VAL A 162 -3.25 8.59 12.22
C VAL A 162 -3.16 7.38 11.29
N PHE A 163 -4.26 6.65 11.12
CA PHE A 163 -4.29 5.38 10.37
C PHE A 163 -5.64 5.17 9.70
N ALA A 164 -5.62 4.48 8.56
CA ALA A 164 -6.81 3.91 7.96
C ALA A 164 -6.47 2.67 7.11
N SER A 165 -7.47 1.81 6.94
CA SER A 165 -7.41 0.62 6.10
C SER A 165 -8.76 0.39 5.45
N ALA A 166 -8.78 0.02 4.18
CA ALA A 166 -10.00 -0.26 3.44
C ALA A 166 -9.79 -1.33 2.36
N THR A 167 -10.80 -2.19 2.22
CA THR A 167 -11.06 -2.91 0.97
C THR A 167 -11.78 -1.96 0.03
N ILE A 168 -11.37 -1.92 -1.23
CA ILE A 168 -11.84 -0.96 -2.23
C ILE A 168 -12.39 -1.68 -3.47
N PRO A 169 -13.21 -1.01 -4.29
CA PRO A 169 -13.51 -1.48 -5.64
C PRO A 169 -12.20 -1.72 -6.42
N PRO A 170 -12.09 -2.84 -7.16
CA PRO A 170 -10.90 -3.18 -7.93
C PRO A 170 -10.43 -2.05 -8.85
N VAL A 171 -9.14 -1.69 -8.75
CA VAL A 171 -8.47 -0.77 -9.68
C VAL A 171 -7.53 -1.57 -10.57
N PRO A 172 -7.77 -1.67 -11.88
CA PRO A 172 -6.96 -2.49 -12.78
C PRO A 172 -5.59 -1.84 -13.01
N VAL A 173 -4.57 -2.70 -13.08
CA VAL A 173 -3.21 -2.34 -13.45
C VAL A 173 -2.71 -3.28 -14.53
N THR A 174 -1.86 -2.77 -15.41
CA THR A 174 -1.33 -3.49 -16.56
C THR A 174 0.20 -3.44 -16.59
N PRO A 175 0.88 -4.39 -17.27
CA PRO A 175 2.34 -4.39 -17.37
C PRO A 175 2.89 -3.07 -17.90
N GLY A 176 3.88 -2.51 -17.19
CA GLY A 176 4.51 -1.24 -17.55
C GLY A 176 3.83 0.00 -16.96
N ASP A 177 2.66 -0.14 -16.34
CA ASP A 177 2.11 0.94 -15.52
C ASP A 177 3.05 1.24 -14.35
N GLN A 178 3.10 2.50 -13.95
CA GLN A 178 3.84 2.94 -12.78
C GLN A 178 2.87 3.32 -11.67
N LEU A 179 3.11 2.82 -10.46
CA LEU A 179 2.28 3.10 -9.29
C LEU A 179 3.06 3.91 -8.26
N LEU A 180 2.44 4.98 -7.79
CA LEU A 180 3.01 5.95 -6.86
C LEU A 180 2.10 6.09 -5.65
N MET A 181 2.67 5.99 -4.44
CA MET A 181 1.95 6.24 -3.19
C MET A 181 2.08 7.72 -2.80
N VAL A 182 0.95 8.40 -2.66
CA VAL A 182 0.88 9.85 -2.46
C VAL A 182 0.13 10.17 -1.18
N PHE A 183 0.76 10.94 -0.30
CA PHE A 183 0.16 11.51 0.89
C PHE A 183 -0.08 13.01 0.68
N TYR A 184 -1.29 13.50 0.96
CA TYR A 184 -1.64 14.92 0.87
C TYR A 184 -2.81 15.28 1.78
N ILE A 185 -3.09 16.57 1.96
CA ILE A 185 -4.22 17.04 2.78
C ILE A 185 -5.50 17.03 1.93
N SER A 186 -6.49 16.20 2.28
CA SER A 186 -7.72 16.03 1.49
C SER A 186 -8.89 16.91 1.92
N SER A 187 -8.90 17.38 3.17
CA SER A 187 -9.95 18.24 3.70
C SER A 187 -9.36 19.50 4.33
N LEU A 188 -9.88 20.67 3.95
CA LEU A 188 -9.48 21.96 4.49
C LEU A 188 -10.67 22.68 5.12
N PRO A 189 -10.46 23.37 6.26
CA PRO A 189 -11.37 24.39 6.74
C PRO A 189 -11.17 25.69 5.93
N GLY A 190 -11.79 25.75 4.75
CA GLY A 190 -11.84 26.96 3.91
C GLY A 190 -10.63 27.20 3.01
N ASP A 191 -10.86 27.84 1.86
CA ASP A 191 -9.87 28.07 0.79
C ASP A 191 -8.75 29.09 1.12
N THR A 192 -8.69 29.60 2.36
CA THR A 192 -7.70 30.61 2.77
C THR A 192 -6.64 30.11 3.74
N ALA A 193 -6.72 28.83 4.16
CA ALA A 193 -5.80 28.28 5.15
C ALA A 193 -4.42 27.90 4.56
N VAL A 194 -3.38 28.00 5.38
CA VAL A 194 -2.06 27.43 5.15
C VAL A 194 -1.77 26.36 6.21
N ASP A 195 -1.83 25.11 5.79
CA ASP A 195 -1.60 23.95 6.65
C ASP A 195 -0.34 23.20 6.22
N LEU A 196 0.48 22.78 7.20
CA LEU A 196 1.74 22.09 6.99
C LEU A 196 1.86 20.98 8.03
N ILE A 197 2.11 19.74 7.60
CA ILE A 197 2.28 18.62 8.52
C ILE A 197 3.58 17.90 8.18
N LEU A 198 4.46 17.81 9.17
CA LEU A 198 5.75 17.11 9.10
C LEU A 198 5.61 15.76 9.79
N GLY A 199 6.22 14.70 9.27
CA GLY A 199 6.05 13.38 9.86
C GLY A 199 6.86 12.27 9.23
N THR A 200 6.39 11.04 9.44
CA THR A 200 6.80 9.85 8.72
C THR A 200 5.56 9.10 8.25
N ALA A 201 5.66 8.39 7.14
CA ALA A 201 4.52 7.72 6.53
C ALA A 201 4.85 6.26 6.16
N SER A 202 3.82 5.42 6.23
CA SER A 202 3.87 4.02 5.80
C SER A 202 2.57 3.66 5.12
N ALA A 203 2.63 2.86 4.07
CA ALA A 203 1.44 2.34 3.42
C ALA A 203 1.67 0.94 2.85
N GLY A 204 0.57 0.29 2.49
CA GLY A 204 0.59 -0.99 1.80
C GLY A 204 -0.64 -1.14 0.93
N ILE A 205 -0.48 -1.76 -0.23
CA ILE A 205 -1.58 -2.12 -1.11
C ILE A 205 -1.60 -3.63 -1.37
N ASN A 206 -2.79 -4.17 -1.60
CA ASN A 206 -2.97 -5.54 -2.05
C ASN A 206 -3.29 -5.56 -3.54
N ILE A 207 -2.54 -6.35 -4.32
CA ILE A 207 -2.78 -6.57 -5.75
C ILE A 207 -3.04 -8.06 -5.98
N ILE A 208 -4.20 -8.40 -6.54
CA ILE A 208 -4.60 -9.76 -6.89
C ILE A 208 -4.51 -9.94 -8.40
#